data_AF-A0A4D4MLM5-F1
#
_entry.id   AF-A0A4D4MLM5-F1
#
_cell.length_a   1.000
_cell.length_b   1.000
_cell.length_c   1.000
_cell.angle_alpha   90.00
_cell.angle_beta   90.00
_cell.angle_gamma   90.00
#
_symmetry.space_group_name_H-M   'P 1'
#
loop_
_entity.id
_entity.type
_entity.pdbx_description
1 polymer ?
#
loop_
_entity_poly.entity_id
_entity_poly.type
_entity_poly.pdbx_seq_one_letter_code
_entity_poly.pdbx_strand_id
1 'polypeptide(L)' 'MPHVGDIAQWDPGVHGTGRRGHVAYVAAVRDDGRVTLYEYNYRSEFNDQRPDVLSVRAAAASDASRYLRF' A
#
# COMPACT_ATOMS: atom_id res chain seq x y z
N MET A 1 7.59 -10.36 -7.84
CA MET A 1 7.35 -9.02 -8.43
C MET A 1 5.88 -8.71 -8.32
N PRO A 2 5.50 -7.47 -7.96
CA PRO A 2 4.10 -7.07 -7.89
C PRO A 2 3.46 -6.99 -9.27
N HIS A 3 2.14 -7.17 -9.32
CA HIS A 3 1.31 -6.99 -10.51
C HIS A 3 0.15 -6.03 -10.19
N VAL A 4 -0.37 -5.39 -11.23
CA VAL A 4 -1.66 -4.69 -11.13
C VAL A 4 -2.72 -5.71 -10.75
N GLY A 5 -3.53 -5.39 -9.74
CA GLY A 5 -4.53 -6.32 -9.20
C GLY A 5 -4.11 -7.02 -7.91
N ASP A 6 -2.82 -7.06 -7.58
CA ASP A 6 -2.35 -7.68 -6.34
C ASP A 6 -2.82 -6.89 -5.11
N ILE A 7 -2.91 -7.59 -3.97
CA ILE A 7 -3.00 -6.95 -2.66
C ILE A 7 -1.60 -6.90 -2.04
N ALA A 8 -1.09 -5.69 -1.85
CA ALA A 8 0.10 -5.44 -1.06
C ALA A 8 -0.25 -5.53 0.43
N GLN A 9 0.49 -6.32 1.19
CA GLN A 9 0.29 -6.49 2.64
C GLN A 9 1.54 -6.08 3.41
N TRP A 10 1.33 -5.37 4.51
CA TRP A 10 2.32 -5.08 5.54
C TRP A 10 1.97 -5.84 6.81
N ASP A 11 2.95 -6.56 7.36
CA ASP A 11 2.83 -7.19 8.67
C ASP A 11 2.78 -6.14 9.80
N PRO A 12 2.24 -6.46 11.00
CA PRO A 12 2.15 -5.51 12.10
C PRO A 12 3.47 -4.81 12.45
N GLY A 13 3.44 -3.48 12.57
CA GLY A 13 4.60 -2.66 12.96
C GLY A 13 5.57 -2.33 11.82
N VAL A 14 5.41 -2.92 10.63
CA VAL A 14 6.26 -2.64 9.47
C VAL A 14 5.90 -1.27 8.88
N HIS A 15 6.90 -0.43 8.60
CA HIS A 15 6.75 0.89 7.95
C HIS A 15 5.63 1.78 8.54
N GLY A 16 5.51 1.81 9.88
CA GLY A 16 4.54 2.65 10.58
C GLY A 16 3.12 2.10 10.62
N THR A 17 2.90 0.85 10.20
CA THR A 17 1.61 0.18 10.39
C THR A 17 1.32 -0.13 11.85
N GLY A 18 0.04 -0.12 12.22
CA GLY A 18 -0.39 -0.45 13.57
C GLY A 18 -0.30 -1.95 13.89
N ARG A 19 -0.83 -2.34 15.06
CA ARG A 19 -0.81 -3.73 15.57
C ARG A 19 -1.53 -4.76 14.69
N ARG A 20 -2.29 -4.33 13.69
CA ARG A 20 -3.04 -5.19 12.76
C ARG A 20 -2.36 -5.33 11.39
N GLY A 21 -1.23 -4.65 11.17
CA GLY A 21 -0.66 -4.51 9.82
C GLY A 21 -1.51 -3.58 8.95
N HIS A 22 -1.37 -3.71 7.64
CA HIS A 22 -2.14 -2.94 6.66
C HIS A 22 -2.20 -3.67 5.31
N VAL A 23 -3.19 -3.32 4.48
CA VAL A 23 -3.30 -3.82 3.11
C VAL A 23 -3.69 -2.70 2.15
N ALA A 24 -3.21 -2.78 0.91
CA ALA A 24 -3.54 -1.84 -0.15
C ALA A 24 -3.64 -2.55 -1.50
N TYR A 25 -4.47 -2.02 -2.39
CA TYR A 25 -4.60 -2.53 -3.76
C TYR A 25 -3.50 -1.95 -4.66
N VAL A 26 -2.84 -2.81 -5.45
CA VAL A 26 -1.84 -2.39 -6.44
C VAL A 26 -2.52 -1.95 -7.74
N ALA A 27 -2.58 -0.64 -7.96
CA ALA A 27 -3.22 -0.04 -9.13
C ALA A 27 -2.27 0.12 -10.33
N ALA A 28 -0.97 0.25 -10.09
CA ALA A 28 0.06 0.32 -11.12
C ALA A 28 1.39 -0.22 -10.61
N VAL A 29 2.18 -0.84 -11.49
CA VAL A 29 3.58 -1.17 -11.27
C VAL A 29 4.41 -0.24 -12.15
N ARG A 30 5.42 0.42 -11.56
CA ARG A 30 6.23 1.44 -12.22
C ARG A 30 7.63 0.91 -12.53
N ASP A 31 8.23 1.46 -13.59
CA ASP A 31 9.57 1.06 -14.05
C ASP A 31 10.69 1.43 -13.06
N ASP A 32 10.43 2.36 -12.13
CA ASP A 32 11.34 2.80 -11.07
C ASP A 32 11.34 1.89 -9.83
N GLY A 33 10.69 0.72 -9.90
CA GLY A 33 10.58 -0.23 -8.79
C GLY A 33 9.54 0.15 -7.74
N ARG A 34 8.67 1.12 -8.03
CA ARG A 34 7.55 1.52 -7.16
C ARG A 34 6.24 0.91 -7.62
N VAL A 35 5.26 0.92 -6.71
CA VAL A 35 3.86 0.58 -7.00
C VAL A 35 2.96 1.75 -6.62
N THR A 36 1.93 2.00 -7.43
CA THR A 36 0.82 2.88 -7.04
C THR A 36 -0.17 2.06 -6.23
N LEU A 37 -0.48 2.53 -5.02
CA LEU A 37 -1.35 1.91 -4.05
C LEU A 37 -2.64 2.72 -3.90
N TYR A 38 -3.77 2.01 -3.89
CA TYR A 38 -5.07 2.55 -3.48
C TYR A 38 -5.41 1.95 -2.12
N GLU A 39 -5.64 2.81 -1.12
CA GLU A 39 -5.84 2.35 0.25
C GLU A 39 -6.84 3.21 1.03
N TYR A 40 -7.54 2.56 1.96
CA TYR A 40 -8.40 3.17 2.97
C TYR A 40 -7.89 2.78 4.35
N ASN A 41 -8.38 3.47 5.39
CA ASN A 41 -8.02 3.27 6.79
C ASN A 41 -6.54 3.51 7.11
N TYR A 42 -5.87 4.30 6.26
CA TYR A 42 -4.48 4.71 6.44
C TYR A 42 -4.41 6.23 6.39
N ARG A 43 -3.75 6.84 7.38
CA ARG A 43 -3.56 8.30 7.40
C ARG A 43 -2.30 8.64 6.60
N SER A 44 -2.43 9.49 5.59
CA SER A 44 -1.32 9.93 4.77
C SER A 44 -1.51 11.40 4.37
N GLU A 45 -0.46 12.02 3.82
CA GLU A 45 -0.58 13.34 3.22
C GLU A 45 -1.50 13.35 1.99
N PHE A 46 -1.69 12.19 1.34
CA PHE A 46 -2.51 12.03 0.13
C PHE A 46 -4.02 11.99 0.41
N ASN A 47 -4.42 11.94 1.68
CA ASN A 47 -5.83 12.02 2.09
C ASN A 47 -6.08 13.04 3.21
N ASP A 48 -5.24 14.07 3.35
CA ASP A 48 -5.31 15.08 4.42
C ASP A 48 -5.39 14.45 5.83
N GLN A 49 -4.70 13.33 6.04
CA GLN A 49 -4.76 12.54 7.28
C GLN A 49 -6.16 12.00 7.63
N ARG A 50 -7.12 11.97 6.69
CA ARG A 50 -8.48 11.43 6.86
C ARG A 50 -8.54 9.97 6.40
N PRO A 51 -8.51 8.99 7.32
CA PRO A 51 -8.36 7.58 6.98
C PRO A 51 -9.57 6.98 6.27
N ASP A 52 -10.74 7.62 6.36
CA ASP A 52 -11.98 7.25 5.69
C ASP A 52 -12.06 7.72 4.23
N VAL A 53 -11.04 8.46 3.75
CA VAL A 53 -10.91 8.91 2.36
C VAL A 53 -9.81 8.13 1.66
N LEU A 54 -10.05 7.79 0.38
CA LEU A 54 -9.08 7.08 -0.46
C LEU A 54 -7.74 7.83 -0.49
N SER A 55 -6.68 7.12 -0.11
CA SER A 55 -5.29 7.54 -0.33
C SER A 55 -4.77 6.87 -1.60
N VAL A 56 -4.21 7.67 -2.51
CA VAL A 56 -3.52 7.19 -3.71
C VAL A 56 -2.06 7.63 -3.62
N ARG A 57 -1.13 6.67 -3.47
CA ARG A 57 0.29 6.99 -3.32
C ARG A 57 1.21 5.99 -3.99
N ALA A 58 2.41 6.45 -4.34
CA ALA A 58 3.47 5.55 -4.79
C ALA A 58 4.33 5.10 -3.60
N ALA A 59 4.60 3.80 -3.46
CA ALA A 59 5.49 3.22 -2.45
C ALA A 59 6.57 2.37 -3.12
N ALA A 60 7.71 2.13 -2.47
CA ALA A 60 8.68 1.19 -3.01
C ALA A 60 8.07 -0.22 -2.96
N ALA A 61 8.28 -1.02 -4.00
CA ALA A 61 7.74 -2.38 -4.03
C ALA A 61 8.30 -3.26 -2.90
N SER A 62 9.49 -2.91 -2.37
CA SER A 62 10.11 -3.57 -1.23
C SER A 62 9.48 -3.23 0.11
N ASP A 63 8.64 -2.19 0.20
CA ASP A 63 8.04 -1.79 1.48
C ASP A 63 7.00 -2.81 1.94
N ALA A 64 6.30 -3.48 1.02
CA ALA A 64 5.30 -4.48 1.36
C ALA A 64 5.98 -5.77 1.84
N SER A 65 5.44 -6.38 2.90
CA SER A 65 5.91 -7.68 3.41
C SER A 65 5.65 -8.81 2.42
N ARG A 66 4.53 -8.73 1.68
CA ARG A 66 4.18 -9.69 0.62
C ARG A 66 3.13 -9.09 -0.34
N TYR A 67 2.99 -9.75 -1.50
CA TYR A 67 1.92 -9.49 -2.47
C TYR A 67 1.08 -10.75 -2.64
N LEU A 68 -0.24 -10.61 -2.54
CA LEU A 68 -1.21 -11.68 -2.76
C LEU A 68 -1.83 -11.51 -4.15
N ARG A 69 -1.73 -12.55 -4.99
CA ARG A 69 -2.25 -12.56 -6.36
C ARG A 69 -3.50 -13.42 -6.44
N PHE A 70 -4.49 -12.96 -7.19
CA PHE A 70 -5.78 -13.60 -7.41
C PHE A 70 -6.01 -13.87 -8.90
#